data_AF-A0A948GA21-F1
#
_entry.id   AF-A0A948GA21-F1
#
_cell.length_a   1.000
_cell.length_b   1.000
_cell.length_c   1.000
_cell.angle_alpha   90.00
_cell.angle_beta   90.00
_cell.angle_gamma   90.00
#
_symmetry.space_group_name_H-M   'P 1'
#
loop_
_entity.id
_entity.type
_entity.pdbx_description
1 polymer ?
#
loop_
_entity_poly.entity_id
_entity_poly.type
_entity_poly.pdbx_seq_one_letter_code
_entity_poly.pdbx_strand_id
1 'polypeptide(L)'
;MLQQTIALIIIAFFLARLYWQKQKNYIGMNEFLFWLIFWLLAAVLIIALKFIDELAAWLGFSGSGIEVLLYLSVAALFYFVFRLRLKLEKIEKDITKIVQNIALKDK
;
A
#
# COMPACT_ATOMS: atom_id res chain seq x y z
N MET A 1 -21.41 1.67 12.86
CA MET A 1 -22.18 1.24 11.67
C MET A 1 -21.85 2.08 10.43
N LEU A 2 -22.01 3.41 10.45
CA LEU A 2 -21.75 4.26 9.27
C LEU A 2 -20.29 4.17 8.75
N GLN A 3 -19.30 4.19 9.65
CA GLN A 3 -17.87 4.10 9.30
C GLN A 3 -17.50 2.79 8.59
N GLN A 4 -18.05 1.66 9.04
CA GLN A 4 -17.80 0.36 8.39
C GLN A 4 -18.39 0.31 6.99
N THR A 5 -19.60 0.83 6.80
CA THR A 5 -20.24 0.89 5.48
C THR A 5 -19.46 1.78 4.51
N ILE A 6 -19.01 2.96 4.96
CA ILE A 6 -18.17 3.86 4.15
C ILE A 6 -16.85 3.18 3.79
N ALA A 7 -16.19 2.51 4.74
CA ALA A 7 -14.96 1.79 4.49
C ALA A 7 -15.14 0.65 3.47
N LEU A 8 -16.27 -0.08 3.54
CA LEU A 8 -16.59 -1.15 2.60
C LEU A 8 -16.82 -0.61 1.17
N ILE A 9 -17.52 0.53 1.05
CA ILE A 9 -17.73 1.21 -0.24
C ILE A 9 -16.40 1.66 -0.84
N ILE A 10 -15.50 2.20 -0.03
CA ILE A 10 -14.16 2.59 -0.46
C ILE A 10 -13.38 1.37 -0.97
N ILE A 11 -13.40 0.25 -0.23
CA ILE A 11 -12.74 -0.99 -0.69
C ILE A 11 -13.34 -1.48 -2.01
N ALA A 12 -14.67 -1.48 -2.15
CA ALA A 12 -15.34 -1.88 -3.38
C ALA A 12 -14.92 -1.00 -4.57
N PHE A 13 -14.81 0.31 -4.36
CA PHE A 13 -14.31 1.25 -5.37
C PHE A 13 -12.86 0.93 -5.77
N PHE A 14 -11.99 0.65 -4.80
CA PHE A 14 -10.59 0.28 -5.08
C PHE A 14 -10.47 -1.05 -5.81
N LEU A 15 -11.28 -2.06 -5.46
CA LEU A 15 -11.34 -3.33 -6.18
C LEU A 15 -11.82 -3.15 -7.63
N ALA A 16 -12.86 -2.33 -7.84
CA ALA A 16 -13.35 -2.01 -9.19
C ALA A 16 -12.29 -1.28 -10.01
N ARG A 17 -11.56 -0.32 -9.40
CA ARG A 17 -10.45 0.37 -10.04
C ARG A 17 -9.32 -0.59 -10.41
N LEU A 18 -8.96 -1.52 -9.50
CA LEU A 18 -7.93 -2.53 -9.74
C LEU A 18 -8.30 -3.44 -10.92
N TYR A 19 -9.57 -3.85 -11.00
CA TYR A 19 -10.10 -4.64 -12.10
C TYR A 19 -9.99 -3.90 -13.44
N TRP A 20 -10.37 -2.62 -13.50
CA TRP A 20 -10.18 -1.79 -14.69
C TRP A 20 -8.71 -1.61 -15.08
N GLN A 21 -7.82 -1.49 -14.10
CA GLN A 21 -6.38 -1.33 -14.36
C GLN A 21 -5.75 -2.60 -14.94
N LYS A 22 -6.22 -3.79 -14.49
CA LYS A 22 -5.87 -5.08 -15.08
C LYS A 22 -6.38 -5.20 -16.52
N GLN A 23 -7.62 -4.78 -16.78
CA GLN A 23 -8.21 -4.83 -18.12
C GLN A 23 -7.41 -4.01 -19.15
N LYS A 24 -6.77 -2.94 -18.71
CA LYS A 24 -5.93 -2.07 -19.56
C LYS A 24 -4.46 -2.51 -19.66
N ASN A 25 -4.08 -3.69 -19.13
CA ASN A 25 -2.70 -4.22 -19.12
C ASN A 25 -1.63 -3.27 -18.53
N TYR A 26 -2.02 -2.27 -17.75
CA TYR A 26 -1.07 -1.33 -17.11
C TYR A 26 -0.31 -1.95 -15.92
N ILE A 27 -0.74 -3.12 -15.45
CA ILE A 27 -0.27 -3.75 -14.23
C ILE A 27 0.08 -5.21 -14.52
N GLY A 28 1.26 -5.68 -14.08
CA GLY A 28 1.64 -7.07 -14.20
C GLY A 28 0.80 -7.99 -13.30
N MET A 29 0.72 -9.29 -13.64
CA MET A 29 -0.07 -10.26 -12.86
C MET A 29 0.32 -10.28 -11.36
N ASN A 30 1.62 -10.12 -11.05
CA ASN A 30 2.13 -10.11 -9.69
C ASN A 30 1.66 -8.88 -8.90
N GLU A 31 1.62 -7.72 -9.54
CA GLU A 31 1.16 -6.47 -8.92
C GLU A 31 -0.35 -6.50 -8.69
N PHE A 32 -1.12 -7.06 -9.63
CA PHE A 32 -2.55 -7.29 -9.44
C PHE A 32 -2.81 -8.21 -8.24
N LEU A 33 -2.11 -9.34 -8.13
CA LEU A 33 -2.26 -10.27 -7.01
C LEU A 33 -1.89 -9.62 -5.67
N PHE A 34 -0.79 -8.86 -5.64
CA PHE A 34 -0.35 -8.15 -4.43
C PHE A 34 -1.41 -7.18 -3.93
N TRP A 35 -1.97 -6.36 -4.82
CA TRP A 35 -3.01 -5.42 -4.45
C TRP A 35 -4.32 -6.11 -4.08
N LEU A 36 -4.69 -7.19 -4.76
CA LEU A 36 -5.89 -7.95 -4.43
C LEU A 36 -5.81 -8.56 -3.02
N ILE A 37 -4.66 -9.14 -2.66
CA ILE A 37 -4.41 -9.64 -1.30
C ILE A 37 -4.45 -8.50 -0.30
N PHE A 38 -3.82 -7.37 -0.60
CA PHE A 38 -3.81 -6.19 0.28
C PHE A 38 -5.23 -5.69 0.60
N TRP A 39 -6.08 -5.54 -0.43
CA TRP A 39 -7.47 -5.09 -0.25
C TRP A 39 -8.35 -6.11 0.48
N LEU A 40 -8.14 -7.41 0.24
CA LEU A 40 -8.80 -8.47 1.02
C LEU A 40 -8.41 -8.41 2.49
N LEU A 41 -7.12 -8.23 2.78
CA LEU A 41 -6.61 -8.12 4.15
C LEU A 41 -7.20 -6.90 4.86
N ALA A 42 -7.29 -5.76 4.18
CA ALA A 42 -7.95 -4.56 4.69
C ALA A 42 -9.44 -4.80 5.01
N ALA A 43 -10.17 -5.50 4.14
CA ALA A 43 -11.57 -5.85 4.38
C ALA A 43 -11.74 -6.75 5.61
N VAL A 44 -10.87 -7.75 5.77
CA VAL A 44 -10.86 -8.64 6.94
C VAL A 44 -10.59 -7.85 8.22
N LEU A 45 -9.60 -6.95 8.21
CA LEU A 45 -9.28 -6.10 9.37
C LEU A 45 -10.45 -5.19 9.77
N ILE A 46 -11.21 -4.66 8.81
CA ILE A 46 -12.38 -3.83 9.08
C ILE A 46 -13.53 -4.63 9.70
N ILE A 47 -13.76 -5.86 9.24
CA ILE A 47 -14.78 -6.74 9.81
C ILE A 47 -14.36 -7.19 11.22
N ALA A 48 -13.07 -7.45 11.42
CA ALA A 48 -12.48 -7.85 12.69
C ALA A 48 -12.21 -6.68 13.66
N LEU A 49 -12.74 -5.47 13.40
CA LEU A 49 -12.50 -4.28 14.23
C LEU A 49 -12.71 -4.54 15.73
N LYS A 50 -13.75 -5.30 16.08
CA LYS A 50 -14.05 -5.66 17.49
C LYS A 50 -12.90 -6.40 18.17
N PHE A 51 -12.25 -7.32 17.45
CA PHE A 51 -11.10 -8.06 17.97
C PHE A 51 -9.88 -7.12 18.12
N ILE A 52 -9.74 -6.16 17.21
CA ILE A 52 -8.67 -5.16 17.28
C ILE A 52 -8.90 -4.19 18.44
N ASP A 53 -10.14 -3.80 18.72
CA ASP A 53 -10.50 -2.99 19.90
C ASP A 53 -10.14 -3.75 21.20
N GLU A 54 -10.45 -5.05 21.31
CA GLU A 54 -10.08 -5.88 22.46
C GLU A 54 -8.56 -6.04 22.61
N LEU A 55 -7.85 -6.24 21.50
CA LEU A 55 -6.39 -6.39 21.49
C LEU A 55 -5.68 -5.06 21.80
N ALA A 56 -6.21 -3.93 21.33
CA ALA A 56 -5.73 -2.59 21.65
C ALA A 56 -5.91 -2.29 23.15
N ALA A 57 -7.06 -2.65 23.72
CA ALA A 57 -7.32 -2.50 25.16
C ALA A 57 -6.37 -3.37 25.99
N TRP A 58 -6.06 -4.60 25.55
CA TRP A 58 -5.11 -5.47 26.21
C TRP A 58 -3.66 -4.94 26.17
N LEU A 59 -3.26 -4.32 25.05
CA LEU A 59 -1.96 -3.68 24.89
C LEU A 59 -1.85 -2.32 25.61
N GLY A 60 -2.90 -1.87 26.31
CA GLY A 60 -2.91 -0.64 27.10
C GLY A 60 -3.19 0.64 26.30
N PHE A 61 -3.63 0.51 25.04
CA PHE A 61 -4.09 1.67 24.26
C PHE A 61 -5.50 2.06 24.72
N SER A 62 -5.68 3.32 25.12
CA SER A 62 -6.96 3.86 25.58
C SER A 62 -7.91 4.25 24.44
N GLY A 63 -7.40 4.26 23.21
CA GLY A 63 -8.12 4.64 21.99
C GLY A 63 -8.80 3.45 21.30
N SER A 64 -9.73 3.71 20.39
CA SER A 64 -10.32 2.66 19.55
C SER A 64 -9.23 1.97 18.71
N GLY A 65 -9.39 0.68 18.44
CA GLY A 65 -8.55 -0.11 17.53
C GLY A 65 -8.40 0.52 16.13
N ILE A 66 -9.32 1.40 15.74
CA ILE A 66 -9.17 2.25 14.54
C ILE A 66 -7.93 3.15 14.63
N GLU A 67 -7.62 3.73 15.79
CA GLU A 67 -6.46 4.62 15.99
C GLU A 67 -5.15 3.84 15.85
N VAL A 68 -5.10 2.63 16.42
CA VAL A 68 -3.95 1.71 16.27
C VAL A 68 -3.74 1.33 14.81
N LEU A 69 -4.81 0.96 14.10
CA LEU A 69 -4.76 0.68 12.67
C LEU A 69 -4.28 1.90 11.87
N LEU A 70 -4.74 3.10 12.22
CA LEU A 70 -4.35 4.33 11.56
C LEU A 70 -2.86 4.60 11.75
N TYR A 71 -2.34 4.49 12.98
CA TYR A 71 -0.91 4.67 13.24
C TYR A 71 -0.05 3.64 12.50
N LEU A 72 -0.45 2.35 12.50
CA LEU A 72 0.24 1.32 11.74
C LEU A 72 0.21 1.59 10.23
N SER A 73 -0.93 2.05 9.70
CA SER A 73 -1.09 2.37 8.29
C SER A 73 -0.21 3.55 7.89
N VAL A 74 -0.16 4.60 8.71
CA VAL A 74 0.71 5.76 8.49
C VAL A 74 2.18 5.35 8.54
N ALA A 75 2.59 4.56 9.53
CA ALA A 75 3.96 4.06 9.61
C ALA A 75 4.35 3.20 8.39
N ALA A 76 3.46 2.30 7.95
CA ALA A 76 3.66 1.48 6.76
C ALA A 76 3.74 2.33 5.49
N LEU A 77 2.89 3.35 5.35
CA LEU A 77 2.95 4.30 4.24
C LEU A 77 4.27 5.05 4.20
N PHE A 78 4.75 5.58 5.34
CA PHE A 78 6.06 6.23 5.40
C PHE A 78 7.19 5.28 5.00
N TYR A 79 7.14 4.03 5.45
CA TYR A 79 8.12 3.02 5.04
C TYR A 79 8.09 2.76 3.52
N PHE A 80 6.90 2.65 2.91
CA PHE A 80 6.78 2.45 1.47
C PHE A 80 7.24 3.67 0.67
N VAL A 81 6.92 4.89 1.11
CA VAL A 81 7.40 6.14 0.50
C VAL A 81 8.93 6.21 0.58
N PHE A 82 9.50 5.87 1.74
CA PHE A 82 10.95 5.84 1.92
C PHE A 82 11.60 4.82 0.98
N ARG A 83 11.06 3.59 0.92
CA ARG A 83 11.54 2.54 0.01
C ARG A 83 11.44 2.95 -1.46
N LEU A 84 10.37 3.63 -1.85
CA LEU A 84 10.18 4.16 -3.20
C LEU A 84 11.25 5.21 -3.52
N ARG A 85 11.52 6.15 -2.60
CA ARG A 85 12.56 7.17 -2.77
C ARG A 85 13.93 6.52 -3.00
N LEU A 86 14.31 5.52 -2.20
CA LEU A 86 15.59 4.81 -2.37
C LEU A 86 15.68 4.11 -3.73
N LYS A 87 14.58 3.53 -4.21
CA LYS A 87 14.54 2.90 -5.54
C LYS A 87 14.69 3.93 -6.66
N LEU A 88 14.05 5.10 -6.53
CA LEU A 88 14.20 6.20 -7.48
C LEU A 88 15.65 6.70 -7.54
N GLU A 89 16.29 6.92 -6.40
CA GLU A 89 17.70 7.34 -6.35
C GLU A 89 18.64 6.31 -7.00
N LYS A 90 18.37 5.01 -6.81
CA LYS A 90 19.14 3.96 -7.48
C LYS A 90 18.96 4.01 -9.00
N ILE A 91 17.73 4.19 -9.47
CA ILE A 91 17.41 4.31 -10.90
C ILE A 91 18.12 5.53 -11.50
N GLU A 92 18.09 6.69 -10.82
CA GLU A 92 18.81 7.89 -11.27
C GLU A 92 20.31 7.65 -11.40
N LYS A 93 20.94 7.02 -10.39
CA LYS A 93 22.37 6.66 -10.44
C LYS A 93 22.68 5.71 -11.60
N ASP A 94 21.83 4.71 -11.83
CA ASP A 94 22.02 3.76 -12.93
C ASP A 94 21.88 4.46 -14.29
N ILE A 95 20.93 5.38 -14.46
CA ILE A 95 20.79 6.21 -15.66
C ILE A 95 22.05 7.05 -15.87
N THR A 96 22.56 7.73 -14.83
CA THR A 96 23.79 8.53 -14.93
C THR A 96 24.97 7.69 -15.40
N LYS A 97 25.16 6.48 -14.86
CA LYS A 97 26.22 5.57 -15.29
C LYS A 97 26.05 5.12 -16.74
N ILE A 98 24.82 4.83 -17.17
CA ILE A 98 24.52 4.45 -18.56
C ILE A 98 24.91 5.60 -19.50
N VAL A 99 24.50 6.83 -19.21
CA VAL A 99 24.83 8.01 -20.02
C VAL A 99 26.34 8.25 -20.09
N GLN A 100 27.04 8.14 -18.95
CA GLN A 100 28.50 8.28 -18.91
C GLN A 100 29.22 7.22 -19.75
N ASN A 101 28.78 5.96 -19.68
CA ASN A 101 29.36 4.88 -20.48
C ASN A 101 29.12 5.07 -21.98
N ILE A 102 27.96 5.59 -22.38
CA ILE A 102 27.65 5.92 -23.78
C ILE A 102 28.58 7.04 -24.25
N ALA A 103 28.68 8.14 -23.48
CA ALA A 103 29.53 9.28 -23.83
C ALA A 103 31.03 8.95 -23.93
N LEU A 104 31.51 7.98 -23.15
CA LEU A 104 32.89 7.49 -23.23
C LEU A 104 33.14 6.54 -24.41
N LYS A 105 32.10 5.87 -24.92
CA LYS A 105 32.19 4.97 -26.09
C LYS A 105 32.01 5.69 -27.44
N ASP A 106 31.30 6.82 -27.45
CA ASP A 106 31.11 7.67 -28.64
C ASP A 106 32.29 8.64 -28.90
N LYS A 107 33.36 8.55 -28.09
CA LYS A 107 34.65 9.22 -28.33
C LYS A 107 35.61 8.28 -29.05
#